data_AF-A0A660MMV8-F1
#
_entry.id   AF-A0A660MMV8-F1
#
_cell.length_a   1.000
_cell.length_b   1.000
_cell.length_c   1.000
_cell.angle_alpha   90.00
_cell.angle_beta   90.00
_cell.angle_gamma   90.00
#
_symmetry.space_group_name_H-M   'P 1'
#
loop_
_entity.id
_entity.type
_entity.pdbx_description
1 polymer ?
#
loop_
_entity_poly.entity_id
_entity_poly.type
_entity_poly.pdbx_seq_one_letter_code
_entity_poly.pdbx_strand_id
1 'polypeptide(L)' 'GIKIKEFTPIELKKYITGNGKAEKILVQKTIMKLYKLQELPEYNDAADALGLAYLATRIK' A
#
# COMPACT_ATOMS: atom_id res chain seq x y z
N GLY A 1 -1.06 -22.23 12.94
CA GLY A 1 -1.55 -21.71 11.64
C GLY A 1 -1.38 -20.20 11.62
N ILE A 2 -1.14 -19.62 10.44
CA ILE A 2 -0.98 -18.17 10.26
C ILE A 2 -2.37 -17.56 9.99
N LYS A 3 -2.70 -16.43 10.61
CA LYS A 3 -3.95 -15.71 10.35
C LYS A 3 -3.87 -15.02 8.99
N ILE A 4 -4.86 -15.28 8.13
CA ILE A 4 -5.01 -14.63 6.83
C ILE A 4 -5.92 -13.41 7.02
N LYS A 5 -5.48 -12.26 6.48
CA LYS A 5 -6.30 -11.05 6.36
C LYS A 5 -6.32 -10.65 4.89
N GLU A 6 -7.51 -10.35 4.39
CA GLU A 6 -7.73 -9.90 3.02
C GLU A 6 -8.16 -8.44 3.04
N PHE A 7 -7.69 -7.68 2.05
CA PHE A 7 -8.02 -6.27 1.88
C PHE A 7 -8.39 -6.02 0.42
N THR A 8 -9.44 -5.24 0.19
CA THR A 8 -9.82 -4.81 -1.16
C THR A 8 -8.88 -3.71 -1.67
N PRO A 9 -8.76 -3.53 -2.99
CA PRO A 9 -7.98 -2.43 -3.56
C PRO A 9 -8.43 -1.04 -3.10
N ILE A 10 -9.73 -0.86 -2.85
CA ILE A 10 -10.30 0.41 -2.36
C ILE A 10 -9.85 0.68 -0.93
N GLU A 11 -9.83 -0.34 -0.07
CA GLU A 11 -9.32 -0.22 1.29
C GLU A 11 -7.83 0.10 1.29
N LEU A 12 -7.04 -0.58 0.46
CA LEU A 12 -5.62 -0.29 0.28
C LEU A 12 -5.38 1.18 -0.05
N LYS A 13 -6.06 1.67 -1.10
CA LYS A 13 -5.97 3.08 -1.52
C LYS A 13 -6.38 4.04 -0.42
N LYS A 14 -7.50 3.78 0.25
CA LYS A 14 -8.03 4.63 1.32
C LYS A 14 -7.06 4.73 2.49
N TYR A 15 -6.48 3.61 2.93
CA TYR A 15 -5.59 3.61 4.09
C TYR A 15 -4.20 4.18 3.79
N ILE A 16 -3.66 3.93 2.60
CA ILE A 16 -2.35 4.44 2.22
C ILE A 16 -2.42 5.94 1.87
N THR A 17 -3.41 6.36 1.10
CA THR A 17 -3.47 7.71 0.52
C THR A 17 -4.50 8.63 1.16
N GLY A 18 -5.37 8.10 2.03
CA GLY A 18 -6.53 8.83 2.57
C GLY A 18 -7.75 8.84 1.63
N ASN A 19 -7.61 8.39 0.38
CA ASN A 19 -8.68 8.41 -0.62
C ASN A 19 -8.83 7.03 -1.32
N GLY A 20 -9.98 6.40 -1.19
CA GLY A 20 -10.27 5.10 -1.82
C GLY A 20 -10.29 5.13 -3.36
N LYS A 21 -10.45 6.32 -3.95
CA LYS A 21 -10.43 6.54 -5.40
C LYS A 21 -9.07 7.05 -5.91
N ALA A 22 -8.02 6.97 -5.10
CA ALA A 22 -6.69 7.40 -5.52
C ALA A 22 -6.18 6.64 -6.76
N GLU A 23 -5.47 7.37 -7.62
CA GLU A 23 -4.70 6.81 -8.72
C GLU A 23 -3.59 5.89 -8.21
N LYS A 24 -3.25 4.83 -8.95
CA LYS A 24 -2.19 3.88 -8.56
C LYS A 24 -0.85 4.58 -8.28
N ILE A 25 -0.53 5.60 -9.07
CA ILE A 25 0.70 6.39 -8.90
C ILE A 25 0.76 7.10 -7.53
N LEU A 26 -0.38 7.48 -6.95
CA LEU A 26 -0.42 8.12 -5.64
C LEU A 26 -0.09 7.11 -4.53
N VAL A 27 -0.57 5.87 -4.67
CA VAL A 27 -0.20 4.77 -3.77
C VAL A 27 1.31 4.54 -3.84
N GLN A 28 1.88 4.37 -5.04
CA GLN A 28 3.33 4.16 -5.23
C GLN A 28 4.17 5.29 -4.62
N LYS A 29 3.83 6.56 -4.90
CA LYS A 29 4.53 7.72 -4.32
C LYS A 29 4.42 7.78 -2.80
N THR A 30 3.29 7.36 -2.25
CA THR A 30 3.07 7.34 -0.80
C THR A 30 3.90 6.24 -0.15
N ILE A 31 3.94 5.05 -0.74
CA ILE A 31 4.80 3.94 -0.30
C ILE A 31 6.28 4.32 -0.38
N MET A 32 6.71 4.94 -1.48
CA MET A 32 8.07 5.47 -1.63
C MET A 32 8.43 6.41 -0.48
N LYS A 33 7.54 7.34 -0.12
CA LYS A 33 7.74 8.25 1.02
C LYS A 33 7.73 7.54 2.37
N LEU A 34 6.81 6.59 2.58
CA LEU A 34 6.69 5.83 3.84
C LEU A 34 7.94 5.01 4.13
N TYR A 35 8.52 4.38 3.10
CA TYR A 35 9.70 3.53 3.21
C TYR A 35 11.01 4.22 2.82
N LYS A 36 10.97 5.53 2.51
CA LYS A 36 12.13 6.32 2.08
C LYS A 36 12.90 5.68 0.92
N LEU A 37 12.18 5.12 -0.04
CA LEU A 37 12.79 4.53 -1.24
C LEU A 37 13.41 5.66 -2.09
N GLN A 38 14.59 5.41 -2.66
CA GLN A 38 15.30 6.39 -3.47
C GLN A 38 14.62 6.62 -4.82
N GLU A 39 13.96 5.57 -5.35
CA GLU A 39 13.29 5.59 -6.65
C GLU A 39 11.85 5.10 -6.51
N LEU A 40 11.01 5.48 -7.47
CA LEU A 40 9.66 4.95 -7.56
C LEU A 40 9.76 3.45 -7.90
N PRO A 41 9.03 2.57 -7.21
CA PRO A 41 9.00 1.15 -7.57
C PRO A 41 8.64 0.98 -9.05
N GLU A 42 9.54 0.35 -9.81
CA GLU A 42 9.35 0.08 -11.25
C GLU A 42 8.06 -0.71 -11.50
N TYR A 43 7.78 -1.68 -10.65
CA TYR A 43 6.58 -2.51 -10.71
C TYR A 43 5.52 -2.04 -9.71
N ASN A 44 4.29 -1.86 -10.19
CA ASN A 44 3.13 -1.52 -9.35
C ASN A 44 2.92 -2.55 -8.22
N ASP A 45 3.14 -3.83 -8.52
CA ASP A 45 2.87 -4.92 -7.59
C ASP A 45 3.77 -4.87 -6.34
N ALA A 46 4.99 -4.36 -6.47
CA ALA A 46 5.89 -4.17 -5.34
C ALA A 46 5.35 -3.12 -4.36
N ALA A 47 4.80 -2.02 -4.88
CA ALA A 47 4.17 -1.00 -4.05
C ALA A 47 2.89 -1.51 -3.39
N ASP A 48 2.09 -2.28 -4.13
CA ASP A 48 0.86 -2.89 -3.61
C ASP A 48 1.19 -3.89 -2.48
N ALA A 49 2.22 -4.73 -2.63
CA ALA A 49 2.70 -5.65 -1.60
C ALA A 49 3.20 -4.93 -0.34
N LEU A 50 4.00 -3.88 -0.50
CA LEU A 50 4.45 -3.04 0.63
C LEU A 50 3.28 -2.36 1.34
N GLY A 51 2.28 -1.89 0.57
CA GLY A 51 1.07 -1.30 1.12
C GLY A 51 0.21 -2.29 1.91
N LEU A 52 0.07 -3.52 1.42
CA LEU A 52 -0.62 -4.61 2.13
C LEU A 52 0.14 -5.00 3.42
N ALA A 53 1.47 -5.07 3.37
CA ALA A 53 2.29 -5.35 4.56
C ALA A 53 2.15 -4.24 5.62
N TYR A 54 2.17 -2.97 5.19
CA TYR A 54 1.92 -1.84 6.06
C TYR A 54 0.54 -1.90 6.72
N LEU A 55 -0.49 -2.26 5.94
CA LEU A 55 -1.86 -2.41 6.44
C LEU A 55 -2.00 -3.54 7.44
N ALA A 56 -1.44 -4.70 7.14
CA ALA A 56 -1.44 -5.85 8.03
C ALA A 56 -0.75 -5.52 9.38
N THR A 57 0.23 -4.63 9.37
CA THR A 57 0.94 -4.20 10.59
C THR A 57 0.15 -3.15 11.40
N ARG A 58 -0.57 -2.24 10.74
CA ARG A 58 -1.30 -1.15 11.42
C ARG A 58 -2.72 -1.52 11.84
N ILE A 59 -3.38 -2.43 11.14
CA ILE A 59 -4.75 -2.85 11.44
C ILE A 59 -4.66 -4.08 12.35
N LYS A 60 -4.87 -3.88 13.66
CA LYS A 60 -4.99 -4.97 14.65
C LYS A 60 -6.12 -5.91 14.30
#